data_AF-A0A7C5M8W3-F1
#
_entry.id   AF-A0A7C5M8W3-F1
#
_cell.length_a   1.000
_cell.length_b   1.000
_cell.length_c   1.000
_cell.angle_alpha   90.00
_cell.angle_beta   90.00
_cell.angle_gamma   90.00
#
_symmetry.space_group_name_H-M   'P 1'
#
loop_
_entity.id
_entity.type
_entity.pdbx_description
1 polymer ?
#
loop_
_entity_poly.entity_id
_entity_poly.type
_entity_poly.pdbx_seq_one_letter_code
_entity_poly.pdbx_strand_id
1 'polypeptide(L)'
;MKNLKLILLMTCLPLLAFSQDEQYTEVAPDTSSSSGEWSAGIFVGYSNYLGDLVEPTLTLDQANAAFGIFIKNQISHRFGLKANLYFGNIDGDDNNYDSNTARGASFESSIVELAVRGEYEFRRKANYNHAEGDTEYMQSGTYKKKIVPYLFFGLGAVFLNPDVTNPLQVDEGDFSNTHLTIPLGLGLRIDLSRKLYLGLEWGERLTFSDYLDGISKGGDPGDNDLYVMGGLTLGMRFVDKDSDNDGIADDQDKCPTIPGLTALGGCPDSDGDGLADRDDNCPNEPGDISHNGCPDRDGDGIADHVDDCPDTAGLRRFSGCPDTDNDGIVDKEDSCPTTPGIPAMNGCPDSDRDGITDDKDGCPQTPGTAEHNGCPDSDDDGIADNEDNCPDTPGVRKFNGCPDTDNDGIADNHDKCPTLAGPSSNDGCPTIRAEDKAVLDLAMQNVNFETGSARLLPSSRRVLDQIAEIVIRYPGYILYIDGYTDNVGNDFANQQLSEDRTKSCAAYLAGKGVPRSVMVTTGHGENDPIADNKTAAGRRKNRRVTFRLEPK
;
A
#
# COMPACT_ATOMS: atom_id res chain seq x y z
N MET A 1 -16.98 -79.73 32.44
CA MET A 1 -17.55 -79.22 31.16
C MET A 1 -19.07 -79.43 31.12
N LYS A 2 -19.83 -78.53 31.73
CA LYS A 2 -21.24 -78.24 31.43
C LYS A 2 -21.58 -76.88 32.05
N ASN A 3 -22.26 -76.03 31.27
CA ASN A 3 -22.88 -74.74 31.64
C ASN A 3 -22.03 -73.46 31.62
N LEU A 4 -21.29 -73.24 30.52
CA LEU A 4 -21.03 -71.88 30.06
C LEU A 4 -22.32 -71.33 29.42
N LYS A 5 -23.18 -70.70 30.23
CA LYS A 5 -24.30 -69.87 29.77
C LYS A 5 -24.06 -68.42 30.19
N LEU A 6 -23.18 -67.74 29.46
CA LEU A 6 -23.37 -66.32 29.23
C LEU A 6 -23.28 -66.06 27.73
N ILE A 7 -24.47 -65.87 27.17
CA ILE A 7 -24.73 -65.68 25.76
C ILE A 7 -24.17 -64.31 25.35
N LEU A 8 -23.20 -64.36 24.44
CA LEU A 8 -22.79 -63.26 23.59
C LEU A 8 -24.02 -62.81 22.76
N LEU A 9 -24.70 -61.75 23.19
CA LEU A 9 -25.73 -61.06 22.38
C LEU A 9 -25.15 -59.76 21.82
N MET A 10 -24.28 -59.92 20.81
CA MET A 10 -23.96 -58.86 19.85
C MET A 10 -25.16 -58.74 18.90
N THR A 11 -26.17 -57.96 19.29
CA THR A 11 -27.28 -57.58 18.40
C THR A 11 -27.42 -56.07 18.37
N CYS A 12 -27.03 -55.50 17.23
CA CYS A 12 -27.48 -54.26 16.59
C CYS A 12 -28.43 -53.35 17.38
N LEU A 13 -28.02 -52.09 17.59
CA LEU A 13 -28.88 -50.88 17.48
C LEU A 13 -27.99 -49.62 17.49
N PRO A 14 -28.42 -48.48 16.91
CA PRO A 14 -28.28 -48.15 15.49
C PRO A 14 -27.21 -47.07 15.22
N LEU A 15 -26.70 -47.07 13.98
CA LEU A 15 -26.04 -45.92 13.36
C LEU A 15 -27.00 -44.71 13.38
N LEU A 16 -26.55 -43.60 13.96
CA LEU A 16 -27.03 -42.27 13.61
C LEU A 16 -25.93 -41.59 12.78
N ALA A 17 -26.30 -41.26 11.55
CA ALA A 17 -25.49 -40.57 10.55
C ALA A 17 -25.46 -39.05 10.79
N PHE A 18 -24.36 -38.39 10.38
CA PHE A 18 -24.23 -37.07 9.72
C PHE A 18 -22.69 -36.88 9.50
N SER A 19 -22.17 -36.89 8.25
CA SER A 19 -21.91 -35.71 7.37
C SER A 19 -20.84 -34.77 7.98
N GLN A 20 -19.68 -34.46 7.39
CA GLN A 20 -19.35 -34.01 6.03
C GLN A 20 -17.91 -34.37 5.61
N ASP A 21 -17.66 -34.32 4.30
CA ASP A 21 -16.34 -34.27 3.66
C ASP A 21 -15.51 -33.07 4.16
N GLU A 22 -14.26 -33.31 4.53
CA GLU A 22 -13.18 -32.32 4.43
C GLU A 22 -11.90 -33.04 3.98
N GLN A 23 -11.39 -32.65 2.81
CA GLN A 23 -10.08 -33.06 2.33
C GLN A 23 -9.01 -32.43 3.21
N TYR A 24 -8.39 -33.21 4.10
CA TYR A 24 -7.17 -32.82 4.78
C TYR A 24 -5.96 -33.35 4.02
N THR A 25 -5.07 -32.44 3.64
CA THR A 25 -3.72 -32.68 3.18
C THR A 25 -2.92 -33.43 4.25
N GLU A 26 -2.27 -34.54 3.87
CA GLU A 26 -1.37 -35.29 4.74
C GLU A 26 -0.18 -34.40 5.14
N VAL A 27 -0.20 -33.89 6.38
CA VAL A 27 1.03 -33.42 7.05
C VAL A 27 1.76 -34.66 7.55
N ALA A 28 3.04 -34.76 7.19
CA ALA A 28 3.90 -35.88 7.53
C ALA A 28 3.87 -36.18 9.05
N PRO A 29 3.88 -37.46 9.47
CA PRO A 29 3.87 -37.81 10.88
C PRO A 29 5.18 -37.34 11.51
N ASP A 30 5.08 -36.36 12.41
CA ASP A 30 6.19 -35.98 13.27
C ASP A 30 6.62 -37.19 14.09
N THR A 31 7.93 -37.44 14.11
CA THR A 31 8.56 -38.65 14.67
C THR A 31 9.05 -38.42 16.10
N SER A 32 8.47 -37.44 16.80
CA SER A 32 8.78 -37.19 18.20
C SER A 32 8.25 -38.34 19.07
N SER A 33 9.18 -39.15 19.59
CA SER A 33 8.86 -40.29 20.44
C SER A 33 8.13 -39.81 21.69
N SER A 34 6.82 -40.08 21.77
CA SER A 34 6.02 -39.79 22.96
C SER A 34 6.61 -40.52 24.17
N SER A 35 7.29 -39.80 25.05
CA SER A 35 7.57 -40.30 26.40
C SER A 35 6.22 -40.64 27.05
N GLY A 36 6.04 -41.88 27.48
CA GLY A 36 4.75 -42.35 27.98
C GLY A 36 4.25 -41.54 29.19
N GLU A 37 2.98 -41.15 29.18
CA GLU A 37 2.33 -40.37 30.25
C GLU A 37 2.23 -41.23 31.52
N TRP A 38 2.88 -40.81 32.59
CA TRP A 38 2.81 -41.49 33.88
C TRP A 38 1.67 -40.94 34.74
N SER A 39 0.99 -41.84 35.43
CA SER A 39 0.01 -41.50 36.46
C SER A 39 0.09 -42.45 37.64
N ALA A 40 -0.31 -41.98 38.80
CA ALA A 40 -0.44 -42.80 40.01
C ALA A 40 -1.75 -42.48 40.70
N GLY A 41 -2.27 -43.41 41.49
CA GLY A 41 -3.56 -43.20 42.12
C GLY A 41 -3.99 -44.30 43.06
N ILE A 42 -5.24 -44.20 43.47
CA ILE A 42 -5.88 -45.09 44.42
C ILE A 42 -7.12 -45.74 43.81
N PHE A 43 -7.48 -46.91 44.31
CA PHE A 43 -8.73 -47.61 44.08
C PHE A 43 -9.48 -47.74 45.41
N VAL A 44 -10.79 -47.50 45.38
CA VAL A 44 -11.70 -47.75 46.49
C VAL A 44 -12.95 -48.40 45.93
N GLY A 45 -13.30 -49.57 46.46
CA GLY A 45 -14.38 -50.36 45.92
C GLY A 45 -14.77 -51.49 46.84
N TYR A 46 -15.26 -52.55 46.22
CA TYR A 46 -15.59 -53.79 46.89
C TYR A 46 -14.93 -54.99 46.22
N SER A 47 -14.75 -56.05 47.01
CA SER A 47 -14.42 -57.40 46.56
C SER A 47 -15.54 -58.36 46.94
N ASN A 48 -15.83 -59.33 46.08
CA ASN A 48 -16.83 -60.36 46.37
C ASN A 48 -16.35 -61.71 45.81
N TYR A 49 -16.51 -62.75 46.61
CA TYR A 49 -16.26 -64.13 46.21
C TYR A 49 -17.32 -64.60 45.21
N LEU A 50 -16.94 -65.39 44.22
CA LEU A 50 -17.85 -66.07 43.31
C LEU A 50 -17.34 -67.51 43.09
N GLY A 51 -17.30 -68.28 44.17
CA GLY A 51 -17.03 -69.71 44.14
C GLY A 51 -18.26 -70.52 44.54
N ASP A 52 -18.04 -71.73 45.04
CA ASP A 52 -19.06 -72.74 45.30
C ASP A 52 -19.81 -72.61 46.65
N LEU A 53 -19.31 -71.76 47.55
CA LEU A 53 -19.95 -71.38 48.82
C LEU A 53 -20.94 -70.20 48.69
N VAL A 54 -21.13 -69.67 47.47
CA VAL A 54 -22.05 -68.58 47.15
C VAL A 54 -22.77 -68.87 45.83
N GLU A 55 -23.99 -68.36 45.63
CA GLU A 55 -24.61 -68.44 44.29
C GLU A 55 -23.80 -67.59 43.29
N PRO A 56 -23.69 -67.99 42.01
CA PRO A 56 -22.99 -67.22 40.97
C PRO A 56 -23.77 -65.98 40.50
N THR A 57 -24.43 -65.28 41.43
CA THR A 57 -25.12 -64.02 41.22
C THR A 57 -24.47 -62.93 42.06
N LEU A 58 -24.21 -61.77 41.44
CA LEU A 58 -23.60 -60.64 42.12
C LEU A 58 -24.58 -60.06 43.15
N THR A 59 -24.43 -60.43 44.43
CA THR A 59 -25.18 -59.83 45.53
C THR A 59 -24.29 -58.81 46.26
N LEU A 60 -24.85 -57.65 46.62
CA LEU A 60 -24.08 -56.61 47.33
C LEU A 60 -24.00 -56.87 48.85
N ASP A 61 -24.78 -57.82 49.37
CA ASP A 61 -24.82 -58.14 50.79
C ASP A 61 -23.56 -58.88 51.27
N GLN A 62 -22.80 -59.47 50.35
CA GLN A 62 -21.49 -60.14 50.57
C GLN A 62 -20.31 -59.33 49.99
N ALA A 63 -20.54 -58.04 49.75
CA ALA A 63 -19.50 -57.15 49.23
C ALA A 63 -18.61 -56.64 50.36
N ASN A 64 -17.33 -57.01 50.32
CA ASN A 64 -16.32 -56.54 51.26
C ASN A 64 -15.65 -55.28 50.74
N ALA A 65 -15.20 -54.40 51.64
CA ALA A 65 -14.43 -53.23 51.22
C ALA A 65 -13.07 -53.65 50.61
N ALA A 66 -12.73 -53.05 49.47
CA ALA A 66 -11.46 -53.24 48.79
C ALA A 66 -10.79 -51.89 48.51
N PHE A 67 -9.48 -51.85 48.65
CA PHE A 67 -8.62 -50.69 48.45
C PHE A 67 -7.46 -51.06 47.55
N GLY A 68 -6.87 -50.08 46.87
CA GLY A 68 -5.65 -50.34 46.13
C GLY A 68 -4.89 -49.08 45.78
N ILE A 69 -3.66 -49.28 45.36
CA ILE A 69 -2.81 -48.25 44.77
C ILE A 69 -2.36 -48.72 43.39
N PHE A 70 -2.11 -47.78 42.50
CA PHE A 70 -1.59 -48.11 41.18
C PHE A 70 -0.59 -47.08 40.68
N ILE A 71 0.28 -47.54 39.79
CA ILE A 71 1.05 -46.71 38.88
C ILE A 71 0.76 -47.17 37.46
N LYS A 72 0.53 -46.21 36.56
CA LYS A 72 0.20 -46.45 35.17
C LYS A 72 1.15 -45.66 34.28
N ASN A 73 1.62 -46.29 33.22
CA ASN A 73 2.29 -45.64 32.11
C ASN A 73 1.42 -45.80 30.86
N GLN A 74 1.06 -44.69 30.23
CA GLN A 74 0.41 -44.68 28.93
C GLN A 74 1.46 -44.82 27.83
N ILE A 75 1.65 -46.05 27.35
CA ILE A 75 2.68 -46.39 26.36
C ILE A 75 2.33 -45.87 24.97
N SER A 76 1.04 -45.80 24.63
CA SER A 76 0.56 -45.24 23.37
C SER A 76 -0.78 -44.55 23.55
N HIS A 77 -1.24 -43.84 22.52
CA HIS A 77 -2.54 -43.16 22.54
C HIS A 77 -3.73 -44.08 22.86
N ARG A 78 -3.65 -45.41 22.73
CA ARG A 78 -4.74 -46.32 23.15
C ARG A 78 -4.34 -47.34 24.21
N PHE A 79 -3.05 -47.56 24.41
CA PHE A 79 -2.55 -48.63 25.26
C PHE A 79 -1.84 -48.08 26.49
N GLY A 80 -2.30 -48.47 27.67
CA GLY A 80 -1.64 -48.20 28.95
C GLY A 80 -1.23 -49.50 29.64
N LEU A 81 -0.18 -49.43 30.44
CA LEU A 81 0.25 -50.51 31.32
C LEU A 81 0.15 -50.03 32.76
N LYS A 82 -0.58 -50.76 33.59
CA LYS A 82 -0.90 -50.38 34.97
C LYS A 82 -0.50 -51.49 35.94
N ALA A 83 0.41 -51.18 36.85
CA ALA A 83 0.74 -52.02 37.98
C ALA A 83 -0.15 -51.64 39.17
N ASN A 84 -0.75 -52.63 39.83
CA ASN A 84 -1.72 -52.46 40.90
C ASN A 84 -1.30 -53.31 42.09
N LEU A 85 -1.57 -52.78 43.28
CA LEU A 85 -1.54 -53.50 44.55
C LEU A 85 -2.91 -53.30 45.20
N TYR A 86 -3.67 -54.37 45.37
CA TYR A 86 -4.98 -54.36 46.02
C TYR A 86 -4.94 -55.04 47.39
N PHE A 87 -5.83 -54.58 48.25
CA PHE A 87 -6.11 -55.10 49.58
C PHE A 87 -7.61 -55.22 49.72
N GLY A 88 -8.11 -56.33 50.26
CA GLY A 88 -9.53 -56.51 50.51
C GLY A 88 -9.80 -57.77 51.29
N ASN A 89 -11.06 -58.12 51.44
CA ASN A 89 -11.49 -59.39 52.01
C ASN A 89 -12.45 -60.09 51.04
N ILE A 90 -12.56 -61.40 51.14
CA ILE A 90 -13.65 -62.18 50.55
C ILE A 90 -14.21 -63.09 51.64
N ASP A 91 -15.51 -63.33 51.57
CA ASP A 91 -16.20 -64.26 52.45
C ASP A 91 -17.26 -65.03 51.67
N GLY A 92 -17.69 -66.15 52.24
CA GLY A 92 -18.79 -66.96 51.74
C GLY A 92 -19.37 -67.80 52.86
N ASP A 93 -20.67 -68.08 52.80
CA ASP A 93 -21.39 -68.86 53.81
C ASP A 93 -22.54 -69.63 53.16
N ASP A 94 -22.44 -70.95 53.18
CA ASP A 94 -23.42 -71.89 52.64
C ASP A 94 -24.79 -71.78 53.35
N ASN A 95 -24.83 -71.31 54.60
CA ASN A 95 -26.09 -71.20 55.36
C ASN A 95 -26.99 -70.08 54.84
N ASN A 96 -26.43 -69.16 54.05
CA ASN A 96 -27.20 -68.09 53.43
C ASN A 96 -28.03 -68.57 52.23
N TYR A 97 -27.94 -69.86 51.84
CA TYR A 97 -28.55 -70.38 50.59
C TYR A 97 -29.17 -71.80 50.72
N ASP A 98 -30.43 -71.94 50.28
CA ASP A 98 -31.28 -73.15 50.45
C ASP A 98 -30.73 -74.44 49.79
N SER A 99 -29.90 -74.35 48.75
CA SER A 99 -29.37 -75.50 48.00
C SER A 99 -28.24 -76.25 48.72
N ASN A 100 -27.49 -75.57 49.60
CA ASN A 100 -26.24 -76.07 50.19
C ASN A 100 -26.21 -76.06 51.72
N THR A 101 -27.34 -75.73 52.38
CA THR A 101 -27.51 -75.66 53.85
C THR A 101 -27.09 -76.91 54.64
N ALA A 102 -26.94 -78.08 53.99
CA ALA A 102 -26.51 -79.32 54.65
C ALA A 102 -25.02 -79.31 55.07
N ARG A 103 -24.20 -78.45 54.46
CA ARG A 103 -22.76 -78.32 54.74
C ARG A 103 -22.48 -77.38 55.91
N GLY A 104 -23.12 -76.22 55.92
CA GLY A 104 -22.92 -75.18 56.94
C GLY A 104 -21.48 -74.72 57.06
N ALA A 105 -20.76 -74.63 55.93
CA ALA A 105 -19.41 -74.09 55.87
C ALA A 105 -19.45 -72.58 55.58
N SER A 106 -18.56 -71.84 56.23
CA SER A 106 -18.32 -70.44 55.95
C SER A 106 -16.84 -70.12 56.10
N PHE A 107 -16.37 -69.13 55.34
CA PHE A 107 -14.98 -68.68 55.36
C PHE A 107 -14.89 -67.15 55.28
N GLU A 108 -13.78 -66.62 55.78
CA GLU A 108 -13.32 -65.26 55.53
C GLU A 108 -11.84 -65.30 55.16
N SER A 109 -11.43 -64.55 54.13
CA SER A 109 -10.04 -64.51 53.67
C SER A 109 -9.62 -63.10 53.32
N SER A 110 -8.51 -62.64 53.90
CA SER A 110 -7.88 -61.40 53.47
C SER A 110 -7.13 -61.61 52.17
N ILE A 111 -7.30 -60.65 51.25
CA ILE A 111 -6.69 -60.64 49.92
C ILE A 111 -5.61 -59.55 49.85
N VAL A 112 -4.44 -59.94 49.37
CA VAL A 112 -3.46 -59.01 48.78
C VAL A 112 -3.21 -59.42 47.34
N GLU A 113 -3.51 -58.55 46.36
CA GLU A 113 -3.31 -58.83 44.94
C GLU A 113 -2.22 -57.91 44.36
N LEU A 114 -1.19 -58.48 43.75
CA LEU A 114 -0.21 -57.78 42.92
C LEU A 114 -0.47 -58.09 41.46
N ALA A 115 -0.80 -57.09 40.64
CA ALA A 115 -1.16 -57.32 39.25
C ALA A 115 -0.61 -56.27 38.28
N VAL A 116 -0.16 -56.73 37.11
CA VAL A 116 0.17 -55.88 35.96
C VAL A 116 -0.92 -56.08 34.91
N ARG A 117 -1.58 -54.99 34.53
CA ARG A 117 -2.73 -54.98 33.61
C ARG A 117 -2.43 -54.09 32.41
N GLY A 118 -2.72 -54.57 31.20
CA GLY A 118 -2.83 -53.73 30.02
C GLY A 118 -4.24 -53.13 29.94
N GLU A 119 -4.33 -51.85 29.58
CA GLU A 119 -5.58 -51.12 29.37
C GLU A 119 -5.68 -50.67 27.92
N TYR A 120 -6.80 -50.98 27.26
CA TYR A 120 -7.11 -50.53 25.90
C TYR A 120 -8.26 -49.52 25.90
N GLU A 121 -7.98 -48.29 25.49
CA GLU A 121 -8.87 -47.13 25.53
C GLU A 121 -9.51 -46.88 24.14
N PHE A 122 -10.84 -47.00 24.00
CA PHE A 122 -11.50 -46.97 22.68
C PHE A 122 -11.60 -45.59 22.02
N ARG A 123 -11.67 -44.50 22.81
CA ARG A 123 -11.97 -43.14 22.33
C ARG A 123 -10.79 -42.17 22.47
N ARG A 124 -9.58 -42.69 22.59
CA ARG A 124 -8.37 -41.86 22.64
C ARG A 124 -7.76 -41.81 21.23
N LYS A 125 -7.77 -40.62 20.61
CA LYS A 125 -7.35 -40.35 19.21
C LYS A 125 -5.82 -40.40 19.07
N ALA A 126 -5.33 -40.69 17.86
CA ALA A 126 -3.92 -40.89 17.52
C ALA A 126 -3.08 -39.61 17.45
N ASN A 127 -3.70 -38.46 17.16
CA ASN A 127 -3.04 -37.15 17.15
C ASN A 127 -2.91 -36.62 18.58
N TYR A 128 -2.27 -37.41 19.44
CA TYR A 128 -1.90 -37.01 20.79
C TYR A 128 -0.45 -36.52 20.75
N ASN A 129 -0.18 -35.53 19.87
CA ASN A 129 0.92 -34.62 20.12
C ASN A 129 0.52 -33.81 21.34
N HIS A 130 1.40 -33.67 22.33
CA HIS A 130 1.06 -32.96 23.57
C HIS A 130 0.52 -31.55 23.24
N ALA A 131 1.07 -30.92 22.20
CA ALA A 131 0.65 -29.63 21.67
C ALA A 131 -0.74 -29.60 20.99
N GLU A 132 -1.18 -30.66 20.31
CA GLU A 132 -2.44 -30.63 19.53
C GLU A 132 -3.62 -31.21 20.34
N GLY A 133 -3.36 -32.18 21.22
CA GLY A 133 -4.39 -32.74 22.13
C GLY A 133 -4.90 -31.72 23.14
N ASP A 134 -4.09 -30.71 23.47
CA ASP A 134 -4.40 -29.66 24.42
C ASP A 134 -5.31 -28.55 23.86
N THR A 135 -5.37 -28.39 22.54
CA THR A 135 -6.37 -27.55 21.87
C THR A 135 -7.79 -28.11 21.98
N GLU A 136 -7.97 -29.45 22.02
CA GLU A 136 -9.29 -30.09 22.19
C GLU A 136 -9.81 -29.94 23.64
N TYR A 137 -8.92 -29.70 24.61
CA TYR A 137 -9.25 -29.33 26.00
C TYR A 137 -9.51 -27.84 26.19
N MET A 138 -9.07 -26.97 25.26
CA MET A 138 -9.03 -25.50 25.39
C MET A 138 -9.72 -24.77 24.22
N GLN A 139 -10.91 -25.20 23.78
CA GLN A 139 -11.74 -24.29 22.98
C GLN A 139 -12.41 -23.28 23.93
N SER A 140 -12.01 -22.01 23.84
CA SER A 140 -12.50 -20.86 24.63
C SER A 140 -12.07 -20.80 26.12
N GLY A 141 -10.91 -21.34 26.49
CA GLY A 141 -10.40 -21.26 27.87
C GLY A 141 -11.18 -22.08 28.90
N THR A 142 -11.96 -23.08 28.45
CA THR A 142 -12.78 -23.92 29.34
C THR A 142 -12.46 -25.40 29.15
N TYR A 143 -11.99 -26.07 30.22
CA TYR A 143 -11.62 -27.49 30.18
C TYR A 143 -12.78 -28.40 29.72
N LYS A 144 -12.57 -29.16 28.64
CA LYS A 144 -13.56 -30.13 28.12
C LYS A 144 -13.41 -31.51 28.79
N LYS A 145 -14.41 -31.90 29.59
CA LYS A 145 -14.48 -33.23 30.22
C LYS A 145 -14.51 -34.34 29.17
N LYS A 146 -13.66 -35.36 29.33
CA LYS A 146 -13.56 -36.50 28.42
C LYS A 146 -13.96 -37.80 29.10
N ILE A 147 -14.80 -38.59 28.43
CA ILE A 147 -15.24 -39.91 28.91
C ILE A 147 -14.63 -40.98 28.00
N VAL A 148 -13.82 -41.86 28.59
CA VAL A 148 -13.03 -42.87 27.88
C VAL A 148 -13.40 -44.26 28.41
N PRO A 149 -14.20 -45.04 27.68
CA PRO A 149 -14.40 -46.45 27.99
C PRO A 149 -13.13 -47.24 27.65
N TYR A 150 -12.80 -48.21 28.48
CA TYR A 150 -11.64 -49.08 28.28
C TYR A 150 -11.90 -50.51 28.72
N LEU A 151 -11.13 -51.43 28.15
CA LEU A 151 -11.01 -52.81 28.63
C LEU A 151 -9.67 -52.98 29.30
N PHE A 152 -9.58 -53.86 30.27
CA PHE A 152 -8.31 -54.27 30.85
C PHE A 152 -8.19 -55.78 30.92
N PHE A 153 -6.95 -56.25 30.76
CA PHE A 153 -6.56 -57.64 30.91
C PHE A 153 -5.15 -57.70 31.47
N GLY A 154 -4.85 -58.65 32.35
CA GLY A 154 -3.53 -58.72 32.96
C GLY A 154 -3.15 -60.06 33.54
N LEU A 155 -2.07 -60.02 34.30
CA LEU A 155 -1.57 -61.15 35.09
C LEU A 155 -1.27 -60.65 36.49
N GLY A 156 -1.68 -61.41 37.50
CA GLY A 156 -1.42 -61.09 38.89
C GLY A 156 -1.14 -62.31 39.75
N ALA A 157 -0.63 -62.05 40.94
CA ALA A 157 -0.52 -63.02 42.01
C ALA A 157 -1.39 -62.54 43.18
N VAL A 158 -2.24 -63.41 43.68
CA VAL A 158 -3.09 -63.16 44.84
C VAL A 158 -2.59 -63.98 46.02
N PHE A 159 -2.47 -63.31 47.17
CA PHE A 159 -2.10 -63.90 48.45
C PHE A 159 -3.31 -63.88 49.36
N LEU A 160 -3.65 -65.05 49.89
CA LEU A 160 -4.87 -65.31 50.65
C LEU A 160 -4.52 -65.83 52.04
N ASN A 161 -5.45 -65.70 52.98
CA ASN A 161 -5.34 -66.33 54.29
C ASN A 161 -6.76 -66.74 54.76
N PRO A 162 -7.32 -67.82 54.20
CA PRO A 162 -8.68 -68.24 54.51
C PRO A 162 -8.78 -68.80 55.93
N ASP A 163 -9.76 -68.33 56.68
CA ASP A 163 -10.17 -68.86 57.99
C ASP A 163 -11.58 -69.47 57.87
N VAL A 164 -11.72 -70.75 58.18
CA VAL A 164 -12.93 -71.56 57.92
C VAL A 164 -13.61 -71.93 59.23
N THR A 165 -14.89 -71.57 59.40
CA THR A 165 -15.60 -71.68 60.69
C THR A 165 -16.13 -73.10 60.98
N ASN A 166 -16.09 -74.03 60.02
CA ASN A 166 -16.47 -75.45 60.21
C ASN A 166 -15.35 -76.43 59.76
N PRO A 167 -14.47 -76.88 60.68
CA PRO A 167 -13.25 -77.63 60.35
C PRO A 167 -13.48 -79.07 59.84
N LEU A 168 -14.72 -79.58 59.85
CA LEU A 168 -15.04 -80.92 59.33
C LEU A 168 -15.04 -80.98 57.78
N GLN A 169 -14.96 -79.83 57.11
CA GLN A 169 -14.90 -79.71 55.65
C GLN A 169 -13.58 -79.13 55.14
N VAL A 170 -12.65 -78.81 56.04
CA VAL A 170 -11.31 -78.37 55.68
C VAL A 170 -10.54 -79.58 55.17
N ASP A 171 -10.01 -79.49 53.96
CA ASP A 171 -9.16 -80.54 53.41
C ASP A 171 -7.86 -80.66 54.22
N GLU A 172 -7.55 -81.86 54.72
CA GLU A 172 -6.24 -82.15 55.32
C GLU A 172 -5.14 -82.12 54.22
N GLY A 173 -4.40 -81.02 54.12
CA GLY A 173 -3.28 -80.84 53.18
C GLY A 173 -2.60 -79.48 53.28
N ASP A 174 -1.37 -79.39 52.79
CA ASP A 174 -0.61 -78.12 52.65
C ASP A 174 -0.97 -77.51 51.29
N PHE A 175 -1.93 -76.58 51.29
CA PHE A 175 -2.33 -75.83 50.09
C PHE A 175 -1.65 -74.47 50.06
N SER A 176 -1.29 -74.01 48.86
CA SER A 176 -0.59 -72.74 48.68
C SER A 176 -1.56 -71.58 48.90
N ASN A 177 -1.24 -70.69 49.84
CA ASN A 177 -1.94 -69.42 50.04
C ASN A 177 -1.64 -68.37 48.94
N THR A 178 -0.93 -68.76 47.88
CA THR A 178 -0.58 -67.90 46.74
C THR A 178 -1.09 -68.53 45.46
N HIS A 179 -1.86 -67.76 44.70
CA HIS A 179 -2.45 -68.21 43.44
C HIS A 179 -2.17 -67.23 42.30
N LEU A 180 -2.05 -67.77 41.10
CA LEU A 180 -2.05 -66.99 39.88
C LEU A 180 -3.47 -66.48 39.61
N THR A 181 -3.59 -65.21 39.23
CA THR A 181 -4.87 -64.62 38.81
C THR A 181 -4.75 -63.92 37.46
N ILE A 182 -5.82 -63.97 36.69
CA ILE A 182 -5.99 -63.20 35.45
C ILE A 182 -7.09 -62.18 35.69
N PRO A 183 -6.75 -60.89 35.94
CA PRO A 183 -7.71 -59.82 36.00
C PRO A 183 -8.19 -59.47 34.59
N LEU A 184 -9.49 -59.56 34.36
CA LEU A 184 -10.18 -59.16 33.13
C LEU A 184 -11.32 -58.23 33.52
N GLY A 185 -11.50 -57.14 32.77
CA GLY A 185 -12.64 -56.30 33.03
C GLY A 185 -12.76 -55.12 32.11
N LEU A 186 -13.63 -54.22 32.53
CA LEU A 186 -13.98 -53.01 31.82
C LEU A 186 -14.00 -51.84 32.77
N GLY A 187 -13.80 -50.65 32.21
CA GLY A 187 -13.88 -49.44 32.98
C GLY A 187 -14.29 -48.24 32.15
N LEU A 188 -14.64 -47.18 32.88
CA LEU A 188 -14.98 -45.88 32.34
C LEU A 188 -14.12 -44.85 33.03
N ARG A 189 -13.28 -44.13 32.29
CA ARG A 189 -12.50 -43.02 32.81
C ARG A 189 -13.16 -41.70 32.47
N ILE A 190 -13.20 -40.78 33.42
CA ILE A 190 -13.72 -39.43 33.30
C ILE A 190 -12.57 -38.48 33.67
N ASP A 191 -12.07 -37.75 32.68
CA ASP A 191 -11.01 -36.78 32.89
C ASP A 191 -11.62 -35.49 33.48
N LEU A 192 -11.18 -35.12 34.69
CA LEU A 192 -11.70 -33.97 35.46
C LEU A 192 -10.85 -32.72 35.25
N SER A 193 -9.55 -32.90 35.02
CA SER A 193 -8.58 -31.88 34.61
C SER A 193 -7.44 -32.53 33.82
N ARG A 194 -6.47 -31.73 33.35
CA ARG A 194 -5.22 -32.26 32.76
C ARG A 194 -4.45 -33.15 33.73
N LYS A 195 -4.57 -32.91 35.04
CA LYS A 195 -3.83 -33.65 36.09
C LYS A 195 -4.67 -34.72 36.78
N LEU A 196 -6.00 -34.64 36.77
CA LEU A 196 -6.86 -35.50 37.58
C LEU A 196 -7.91 -36.24 36.74
N TYR A 197 -8.09 -37.53 37.01
CA TYR A 197 -9.19 -38.31 36.44
C TYR A 197 -9.85 -39.22 37.48
N LEU A 198 -11.13 -39.49 37.26
CA LEU A 198 -11.92 -40.48 38.00
C LEU A 198 -12.16 -41.69 37.10
N GLY A 199 -12.01 -42.90 37.62
CA GLY A 199 -12.38 -44.13 36.93
C GLY A 199 -13.47 -44.88 37.66
N LEU A 200 -14.30 -45.60 36.91
CA LEU A 200 -15.17 -46.66 37.40
C LEU A 200 -14.65 -47.96 36.79
N GLU A 201 -14.31 -48.94 37.62
CA GLU A 201 -13.76 -50.23 37.21
C GLU A 201 -14.64 -51.36 37.71
N TRP A 202 -14.82 -52.38 36.86
CA TRP A 202 -15.35 -53.68 37.25
C TRP A 202 -14.53 -54.77 36.57
N GLY A 203 -14.16 -55.80 37.33
CA GLY A 203 -13.44 -56.93 36.75
C GLY A 203 -13.59 -58.23 37.53
N GLU A 204 -13.35 -59.30 36.81
CA GLU A 204 -13.29 -60.68 37.29
C GLU A 204 -11.82 -61.09 37.44
N ARG A 205 -11.52 -61.81 38.51
CA ARG A 205 -10.19 -62.35 38.79
C ARG A 205 -10.29 -63.84 38.66
N LEU A 206 -10.08 -64.31 37.43
CA LEU A 206 -10.06 -65.74 37.15
C LEU A 206 -8.88 -66.34 37.89
N THR A 207 -9.15 -67.33 38.75
CA THR A 207 -8.10 -68.10 39.39
C THR A 207 -8.10 -69.54 38.86
N PHE A 208 -6.99 -70.23 39.09
CA PHE A 208 -6.80 -71.62 38.67
C PHE A 208 -6.74 -72.53 39.89
N SER A 209 -7.49 -72.16 40.93
CA SER A 209 -7.52 -72.85 42.21
C SER A 209 -8.94 -72.90 42.75
N ASP A 210 -9.23 -74.01 43.40
CA ASP A 210 -10.46 -74.33 44.13
C ASP A 210 -10.16 -74.31 45.64
N TYR A 211 -9.33 -73.36 46.06
CA TYR A 211 -8.86 -73.25 47.45
C TYR A 211 -8.84 -71.80 47.89
N LEU A 212 -9.60 -70.92 47.22
CA LEU A 212 -9.65 -69.51 47.61
C LEU A 212 -10.30 -69.34 48.99
N ASP A 213 -11.21 -70.25 49.31
CA ASP A 213 -11.93 -70.38 50.58
C ASP A 213 -11.34 -71.45 51.53
N GLY A 214 -10.33 -72.19 51.07
CA GLY A 214 -9.71 -73.30 51.81
C GLY A 214 -10.50 -74.62 51.77
N ILE A 215 -11.53 -74.75 50.92
CA ILE A 215 -12.39 -75.93 50.80
C ILE A 215 -12.39 -76.38 49.33
N SER A 216 -11.93 -77.61 49.05
CA SER A 216 -11.98 -78.17 47.69
C SER A 216 -12.88 -79.40 47.63
N LYS A 217 -12.57 -80.46 48.37
CA LYS A 217 -13.34 -81.71 48.34
C LYS A 217 -14.68 -81.65 49.09
N GLY A 218 -14.79 -80.76 50.08
CA GLY A 218 -16.06 -80.42 50.74
C GLY A 218 -16.95 -79.53 49.87
N GLY A 219 -16.36 -78.95 48.83
CA GLY A 219 -16.91 -78.03 47.86
C GLY A 219 -17.43 -78.70 46.58
N ASP A 220 -17.15 -78.05 45.45
CA ASP A 220 -17.19 -78.64 44.10
C ASP A 220 -15.77 -78.74 43.48
N PRO A 221 -15.04 -79.84 43.71
CA PRO A 221 -13.63 -79.97 43.33
C PRO A 221 -13.34 -79.97 41.83
N GLY A 222 -14.37 -79.82 40.99
CA GLY A 222 -14.26 -79.74 39.53
C GLY A 222 -14.25 -78.32 38.96
N ASP A 223 -14.58 -77.31 39.77
CA ASP A 223 -14.72 -75.92 39.35
C ASP A 223 -13.72 -75.04 40.12
N ASN A 224 -13.11 -74.05 39.47
CA ASN A 224 -12.17 -73.14 40.13
C ASN A 224 -12.90 -71.92 40.66
N ASP A 225 -12.45 -71.42 41.80
CA ASP A 225 -12.98 -70.21 42.40
C ASP A 225 -12.54 -68.96 41.64
N LEU A 226 -13.37 -67.93 41.71
CA LEU A 226 -13.00 -66.60 41.29
C LEU A 226 -13.52 -65.56 42.27
N TYR A 227 -13.00 -64.35 42.18
CA TYR A 227 -13.55 -63.21 42.88
C TYR A 227 -13.66 -62.03 41.93
N VAL A 228 -14.52 -61.09 42.27
CA VAL A 228 -14.69 -59.85 41.53
C VAL A 228 -14.23 -58.68 42.39
N MET A 229 -13.84 -57.60 41.72
CA MET A 229 -13.78 -56.30 42.37
C MET A 229 -14.36 -55.25 41.45
N GLY A 230 -15.17 -54.38 42.03
CA GLY A 230 -15.74 -53.21 41.39
C GLY A 230 -15.53 -51.97 42.25
N GLY A 231 -15.26 -50.82 41.65
CA GLY A 231 -15.00 -49.62 42.42
C GLY A 231 -14.62 -48.39 41.62
N LEU A 232 -14.25 -47.35 42.34
CA LEU A 232 -13.79 -46.08 41.78
C LEU A 232 -12.27 -46.00 41.87
N THR A 233 -11.65 -45.41 40.85
CA THR A 233 -10.25 -45.00 40.88
C THR A 233 -10.12 -43.49 40.84
N LEU A 234 -9.18 -42.95 41.62
CA LEU A 234 -8.76 -41.56 41.50
C LEU A 234 -7.30 -41.56 41.05
N GLY A 235 -7.04 -41.03 39.86
CA GLY A 235 -5.71 -41.00 39.26
C GLY A 235 -5.19 -39.59 39.04
N MET A 236 -3.92 -39.40 39.35
CA MET A 236 -3.18 -38.17 39.11
C MET A 236 -2.11 -38.40 38.04
N ARG A 237 -2.14 -37.59 36.98
CA ARG A 237 -1.12 -37.57 35.91
C ARG A 237 0.06 -36.68 36.31
N PHE A 238 1.24 -37.12 35.94
CA PHE A 238 2.44 -36.30 35.98
C PHE A 238 2.51 -35.54 34.65
N VAL A 239 2.15 -34.26 34.69
CA VAL A 239 2.15 -33.34 33.54
C VAL A 239 3.26 -32.33 33.76
N ASP A 240 3.90 -31.92 32.68
CA ASP A 240 4.90 -30.85 32.68
C ASP A 240 4.28 -29.51 33.12
N LYS A 241 5.14 -28.56 33.52
CA LYS A 241 4.70 -27.25 34.01
C LYS A 241 4.23 -26.42 32.81
N ASP A 242 3.04 -25.84 32.94
CA ASP A 242 2.39 -24.95 31.98
C ASP A 242 1.88 -23.77 32.83
N SER A 243 2.55 -22.62 32.71
CA SER A 243 2.42 -21.51 33.64
C SER A 243 1.28 -20.57 33.29
N ASP A 244 0.99 -20.39 32.01
CA ASP A 244 -0.09 -19.53 31.53
C ASP A 244 -1.36 -20.31 31.14
N ASN A 245 -1.29 -21.65 31.15
CA ASN A 245 -2.40 -22.55 30.86
C ASN A 245 -2.97 -22.35 29.46
N ASP A 246 -2.13 -22.03 28.48
CA ASP A 246 -2.53 -22.03 27.07
C ASP A 246 -2.56 -23.45 26.47
N GLY A 247 -1.92 -24.37 27.17
CA GLY A 247 -1.88 -25.78 26.88
C GLY A 247 -0.60 -26.28 26.27
N ILE A 248 0.43 -25.46 26.21
CA ILE A 248 1.79 -25.82 25.81
C ILE A 248 2.64 -25.85 27.09
N ALA A 249 3.49 -26.86 27.22
CA ALA A 249 4.40 -26.91 28.38
C ALA A 249 5.43 -25.77 28.29
N ASP A 250 5.83 -25.20 29.44
CA ASP A 250 6.77 -24.08 29.55
C ASP A 250 8.08 -24.30 28.75
N ASP A 251 8.50 -25.55 28.56
CA ASP A 251 9.73 -25.93 27.84
C ASP A 251 9.56 -26.00 26.32
N GLN A 252 8.31 -26.03 25.84
CA GLN A 252 7.90 -26.05 24.44
C GLN A 252 7.21 -24.74 24.02
N ASP A 253 6.83 -23.92 24.99
CA ASP A 253 6.20 -22.63 24.80
C ASP A 253 7.25 -21.52 24.56
N LYS A 254 7.05 -20.75 23.50
CA LYS A 254 7.88 -19.58 23.19
C LYS A 254 7.51 -18.36 24.03
N CYS A 255 6.32 -18.34 24.62
CA CYS A 255 5.80 -17.28 25.46
C CYS A 255 5.24 -17.82 26.81
N PRO A 256 6.06 -18.47 27.68
CA PRO A 256 5.61 -19.28 28.84
C PRO A 256 4.81 -18.58 29.95
N THR A 257 4.40 -17.32 29.78
CA THR A 257 3.73 -16.53 30.81
C THR A 257 2.53 -15.76 30.27
N ILE A 258 2.27 -15.84 28.97
CA ILE A 258 1.22 -15.09 28.29
C ILE A 258 0.53 -16.05 27.33
N PRO A 259 -0.76 -16.39 27.58
CA PRO A 259 -1.41 -17.42 26.79
C PRO A 259 -1.47 -17.07 25.31
N GLY A 260 -1.18 -18.04 24.45
CA GLY A 260 -1.16 -17.82 23.00
C GLY A 260 -1.70 -18.96 22.15
N LEU A 261 -1.48 -18.85 20.85
CA LEU A 261 -1.94 -19.81 19.85
C LEU A 261 -0.87 -20.88 19.61
N THR A 262 -1.30 -22.15 19.53
CA THR A 262 -0.40 -23.27 19.21
C THR A 262 0.28 -23.11 17.85
N ALA A 263 -0.41 -22.53 16.86
CA ALA A 263 0.15 -22.23 15.54
C ALA A 263 1.35 -21.26 15.61
N LEU A 264 1.40 -20.42 16.64
CA LEU A 264 2.43 -19.42 16.87
C LEU A 264 3.42 -19.84 17.97
N GLY A 265 3.36 -21.10 18.41
CA GLY A 265 4.22 -21.66 19.44
C GLY A 265 3.93 -21.12 20.84
N GLY A 266 2.66 -20.84 21.15
CA GLY A 266 2.19 -20.39 22.47
C GLY A 266 2.24 -18.87 22.67
N CYS A 267 2.54 -18.11 21.60
CA CYS A 267 2.55 -16.66 21.67
C CYS A 267 1.19 -16.04 21.26
N PRO A 268 0.81 -14.91 21.88
CA PRO A 268 -0.39 -14.18 21.52
C PRO A 268 -0.28 -13.54 20.13
N ASP A 269 -1.45 -13.30 19.54
CA ASP A 269 -1.69 -12.61 18.28
C ASP A 269 -2.93 -11.73 18.52
N SER A 270 -2.69 -10.45 18.74
CA SER A 270 -3.65 -9.51 19.30
C SER A 270 -4.60 -8.94 18.23
N ASP A 271 -4.17 -8.81 16.98
CA ASP A 271 -4.99 -8.34 15.86
C ASP A 271 -5.44 -9.44 14.88
N GLY A 272 -4.89 -10.65 15.02
CA GLY A 272 -5.31 -11.85 14.30
C GLY A 272 -4.80 -11.92 12.87
N ASP A 273 -3.70 -11.24 12.54
CA ASP A 273 -3.12 -11.22 11.20
C ASP A 273 -2.26 -12.47 10.88
N GLY A 274 -2.03 -13.32 11.88
CA GLY A 274 -1.27 -14.57 11.76
C GLY A 274 0.21 -14.43 12.10
N LEU A 275 0.66 -13.26 12.56
CA LEU A 275 1.96 -13.02 13.15
C LEU A 275 1.83 -12.92 14.67
N ALA A 276 2.81 -13.44 15.41
CA ALA A 276 2.78 -13.32 16.87
C ALA A 276 3.16 -11.89 17.28
N ASP A 277 2.54 -11.35 18.35
CA ASP A 277 2.78 -9.96 18.83
C ASP A 277 4.27 -9.62 19.02
N ARG A 278 5.11 -10.61 19.32
CA ARG A 278 6.55 -10.44 19.54
C ARG A 278 7.37 -10.32 18.24
N ASP A 279 6.83 -10.86 17.15
CA ASP A 279 7.43 -10.94 15.82
C ASP A 279 6.77 -9.91 14.87
N ASP A 280 5.73 -9.23 15.35
CA ASP A 280 4.94 -8.20 14.68
C ASP A 280 5.39 -6.78 15.07
N ASN A 281 5.57 -5.92 14.06
CA ASN A 281 5.93 -4.51 14.25
C ASN A 281 4.71 -3.64 14.60
N CYS A 282 3.50 -4.10 14.28
CA CYS A 282 2.23 -3.43 14.51
C CYS A 282 1.23 -4.34 15.26
N PRO A 283 1.50 -4.79 16.51
CA PRO A 283 0.74 -5.87 17.17
C PRO A 283 -0.74 -5.62 17.47
N ASN A 284 -1.32 -4.50 17.06
CA ASN A 284 -2.73 -4.18 17.30
C ASN A 284 -3.43 -3.70 16.01
N GLU A 285 -2.76 -3.76 14.87
CA GLU A 285 -3.24 -3.27 13.58
C GLU A 285 -2.93 -4.32 12.51
N PRO A 286 -3.95 -5.06 12.04
CA PRO A 286 -3.71 -6.24 11.23
C PRO A 286 -3.03 -5.88 9.90
N GLY A 287 -1.90 -6.51 9.61
CA GLY A 287 -1.10 -6.27 8.41
C GLY A 287 -0.87 -7.52 7.57
N ASP A 288 0.08 -7.41 6.64
CA ASP A 288 0.59 -8.55 5.87
C ASP A 288 1.96 -8.99 6.37
N ILE A 289 2.26 -10.27 6.21
CA ILE A 289 3.53 -10.90 6.56
C ILE A 289 4.68 -10.24 5.78
N SER A 290 4.43 -9.75 4.55
CA SER A 290 5.46 -9.09 3.74
C SER A 290 5.95 -7.75 4.34
N HIS A 291 5.16 -7.17 5.26
CA HIS A 291 5.46 -5.94 5.98
C HIS A 291 5.59 -6.14 7.48
N ASN A 292 5.92 -7.36 7.93
CA ASN A 292 6.11 -7.70 9.34
C ASN A 292 4.89 -7.36 10.21
N GLY A 293 3.69 -7.64 9.70
CA GLY A 293 2.42 -7.46 10.41
C GLY A 293 1.89 -6.03 10.42
N CYS A 294 2.51 -5.11 9.68
CA CYS A 294 1.99 -3.76 9.51
C CYS A 294 1.14 -3.61 8.23
N PRO A 295 0.10 -2.76 8.26
CA PRO A 295 -0.68 -2.44 7.06
C PRO A 295 0.13 -1.60 6.06
N ASP A 296 -0.24 -1.71 4.79
CA ASP A 296 0.23 -0.92 3.64
C ASP A 296 -1.03 -0.52 2.85
N ARG A 297 -1.61 0.64 3.21
CA ARG A 297 -2.95 1.06 2.76
C ARG A 297 -3.00 1.43 1.28
N ASP A 298 -1.93 2.01 0.75
CA ASP A 298 -1.88 2.47 -0.65
C ASP A 298 -1.17 1.49 -1.59
N GLY A 299 -0.49 0.48 -1.05
CA GLY A 299 0.10 -0.62 -1.79
C GLY A 299 1.39 -0.25 -2.52
N ASP A 300 2.10 0.78 -2.08
CA ASP A 300 3.38 1.20 -2.68
C ASP A 300 4.58 0.35 -2.23
N GLY A 301 4.35 -0.54 -1.26
CA GLY A 301 5.35 -1.43 -0.69
C GLY A 301 6.09 -0.85 0.51
N ILE A 302 5.58 0.22 1.12
CA ILE A 302 6.06 0.82 2.37
C ILE A 302 4.91 0.72 3.38
N ALA A 303 5.23 0.23 4.58
CA ALA A 303 4.20 0.06 5.60
C ALA A 303 3.78 1.41 6.19
N ASP A 304 2.50 1.58 6.51
CA ASP A 304 1.90 2.83 6.96
C ASP A 304 2.67 3.53 8.11
N HIS A 305 3.23 2.75 9.04
CA HIS A 305 3.95 3.26 10.21
C HIS A 305 5.31 3.92 9.86
N VAL A 306 5.83 3.67 8.66
CA VAL A 306 7.07 4.26 8.12
C VAL A 306 6.83 5.02 6.81
N ASP A 307 5.57 5.19 6.43
CA ASP A 307 5.15 5.94 5.26
C ASP A 307 4.75 7.37 5.67
N ASP A 308 5.38 8.38 5.04
CA ASP A 308 5.07 9.79 5.26
C ASP A 308 3.76 10.24 4.56
N CYS A 309 3.26 9.42 3.64
CA CYS A 309 2.09 9.59 2.79
C CYS A 309 1.23 8.30 2.68
N PRO A 310 0.78 7.69 3.81
CA PRO A 310 0.22 6.32 3.88
C PRO A 310 -1.13 6.09 3.17
N ASP A 311 -1.66 7.11 2.48
CA ASP A 311 -2.92 7.04 1.75
C ASP A 311 -2.70 7.33 0.25
N THR A 312 -1.46 7.49 -0.21
CA THR A 312 -1.14 7.90 -1.59
C THR A 312 0.22 7.34 -2.00
N ALA A 313 0.16 6.31 -2.85
CA ALA A 313 1.33 5.57 -3.28
C ALA A 313 2.45 6.48 -3.80
N GLY A 314 3.66 6.28 -3.28
CA GLY A 314 4.83 7.06 -3.64
C GLY A 314 6.08 6.24 -3.86
N LEU A 315 7.22 6.93 -3.76
CA LEU A 315 8.51 6.33 -4.04
C LEU A 315 9.27 6.04 -2.74
N ARG A 316 9.94 4.88 -2.68
CA ARG A 316 10.84 4.52 -1.56
C ARG A 316 11.93 5.54 -1.24
N ARG A 317 12.39 6.32 -2.23
CA ARG A 317 13.39 7.38 -2.01
C ARG A 317 12.83 8.58 -1.22
N PHE A 318 11.51 8.65 -1.08
CA PHE A 318 10.75 9.73 -0.43
C PHE A 318 9.82 9.20 0.65
N SER A 319 10.18 8.06 1.26
CA SER A 319 9.40 7.48 2.36
C SER A 319 7.90 7.32 2.04
N GLY A 320 7.56 6.97 0.79
CA GLY A 320 6.17 6.71 0.37
C GLY A 320 5.42 7.92 -0.16
N CYS A 321 6.07 9.08 -0.25
CA CYS A 321 5.45 10.24 -0.88
C CYS A 321 5.63 10.29 -2.41
N PRO A 322 4.63 10.76 -3.16
CA PRO A 322 4.70 10.94 -4.60
C PRO A 322 5.57 12.16 -4.98
N ASP A 323 6.16 12.06 -6.18
CA ASP A 323 6.92 13.08 -6.91
C ASP A 323 6.42 12.99 -8.36
N THR A 324 5.33 13.69 -8.63
CA THR A 324 4.48 13.51 -9.81
C THR A 324 5.20 13.92 -11.10
N ASP A 325 6.03 14.96 -11.04
CA ASP A 325 6.77 15.47 -12.20
C ASP A 325 8.24 15.03 -12.26
N ASN A 326 8.74 14.35 -11.22
CA ASN A 326 10.07 13.79 -11.11
C ASN A 326 11.19 14.83 -11.06
N ASP A 327 10.92 16.03 -10.54
CA ASP A 327 11.93 17.07 -10.34
C ASP A 327 12.80 16.84 -9.09
N GLY A 328 12.37 15.90 -8.24
CA GLY A 328 13.07 15.51 -7.03
C GLY A 328 12.53 16.11 -5.75
N ILE A 329 11.43 16.85 -5.81
CA ILE A 329 10.69 17.43 -4.68
C ILE A 329 9.37 16.68 -4.56
N VAL A 330 8.98 16.32 -3.34
CA VAL A 330 7.72 15.61 -3.14
C VAL A 330 6.53 16.55 -3.34
N ASP A 331 5.41 16.05 -3.86
CA ASP A 331 4.23 16.86 -4.21
C ASP A 331 3.73 17.76 -3.07
N LYS A 332 3.94 17.33 -1.81
CA LYS A 332 3.56 18.08 -0.60
C LYS A 332 4.44 19.30 -0.33
N GLU A 333 5.69 19.27 -0.79
CA GLU A 333 6.68 20.34 -0.65
C GLU A 333 6.88 21.13 -1.94
N ASP A 334 6.30 20.64 -3.04
CA ASP A 334 6.34 21.24 -4.36
C ASP A 334 5.21 22.26 -4.55
N SER A 335 5.56 23.49 -4.95
CA SER A 335 4.62 24.56 -5.29
C SER A 335 4.02 24.39 -6.69
N CYS A 336 4.66 23.59 -7.54
CA CYS A 336 4.26 23.26 -8.90
C CYS A 336 4.29 21.74 -9.18
N PRO A 337 3.52 20.88 -8.46
CA PRO A 337 3.67 19.40 -8.42
C PRO A 337 3.53 18.62 -9.74
N THR A 338 3.27 19.30 -10.85
CA THR A 338 3.00 18.66 -12.15
C THR A 338 3.90 19.21 -13.27
N THR A 339 4.83 20.11 -12.94
CA THR A 339 5.68 20.80 -13.90
C THR A 339 7.08 20.91 -13.32
N PRO A 340 8.07 20.15 -13.86
CA PRO A 340 9.37 20.03 -13.21
C PRO A 340 10.05 21.38 -12.99
N GLY A 341 10.48 21.65 -11.76
CA GLY A 341 11.16 22.87 -11.41
C GLY A 341 12.51 22.65 -10.73
N ILE A 342 12.93 23.66 -9.98
CA ILE A 342 14.19 23.66 -9.25
C ILE A 342 13.96 23.84 -7.75
N PRO A 343 14.80 23.22 -6.88
CA PRO A 343 14.69 23.38 -5.43
C PRO A 343 14.80 24.82 -4.93
N ALA A 344 15.53 25.69 -5.65
CA ALA A 344 15.64 27.10 -5.31
C ALA A 344 14.30 27.85 -5.39
N MET A 345 13.34 27.31 -6.16
CA MET A 345 12.02 27.88 -6.41
C MET A 345 10.89 26.98 -5.89
N ASN A 346 11.17 26.12 -4.91
CA ASN A 346 10.21 25.16 -4.34
C ASN A 346 9.47 24.34 -5.43
N GLY A 347 10.19 23.87 -6.44
CA GLY A 347 9.66 22.99 -7.50
C GLY A 347 8.95 23.69 -8.64
N CYS A 348 8.92 25.03 -8.66
CA CYS A 348 8.47 25.75 -9.85
C CYS A 348 9.61 25.99 -10.87
N PRO A 349 9.30 25.99 -12.17
CA PRO A 349 10.28 26.26 -13.22
C PRO A 349 10.71 27.74 -13.24
N ASP A 350 11.97 27.94 -13.62
CA ASP A 350 12.62 29.22 -13.90
C ASP A 350 13.51 28.99 -15.14
N SER A 351 12.90 29.20 -16.29
CA SER A 351 13.40 28.77 -17.59
C SER A 351 14.65 29.54 -18.04
N ASP A 352 14.75 30.83 -17.70
CA ASP A 352 15.85 31.70 -18.10
C ASP A 352 16.82 32.05 -16.96
N ARG A 353 16.48 31.67 -15.72
CA ARG A 353 17.31 31.75 -14.52
C ARG A 353 17.58 33.15 -14.04
N ASP A 354 16.62 34.05 -14.23
CA ASP A 354 16.69 35.42 -13.73
C ASP A 354 16.27 35.54 -12.24
N GLY A 355 15.73 34.45 -11.67
CA GLY A 355 15.29 34.37 -10.29
C GLY A 355 13.78 34.61 -10.09
N ILE A 356 13.00 34.64 -11.16
CA ILE A 356 11.55 34.75 -11.15
C ILE A 356 10.97 33.48 -11.76
N THR A 357 9.92 32.93 -11.15
CA THR A 357 9.29 31.70 -11.66
C THR A 357 8.50 31.99 -12.92
N ASP A 358 8.45 31.04 -13.87
CA ASP A 358 7.81 31.21 -15.18
C ASP A 358 6.34 31.69 -15.09
N ASP A 359 5.63 31.39 -14.00
CA ASP A 359 4.25 31.82 -13.74
C ASP A 359 4.12 33.30 -13.34
N LYS A 360 5.22 33.91 -12.87
CA LYS A 360 5.34 35.31 -12.42
C LYS A 360 6.19 36.16 -13.34
N ASP A 361 6.87 35.54 -14.30
CA ASP A 361 7.72 36.19 -15.27
C ASP A 361 6.92 36.63 -16.51
N GLY A 362 7.02 37.90 -16.87
CA GLY A 362 6.44 38.48 -18.08
C GLY A 362 7.19 38.06 -19.35
N CYS A 363 8.43 37.61 -19.23
CA CYS A 363 9.32 37.16 -20.28
C CYS A 363 10.05 35.84 -19.92
N PRO A 364 9.34 34.70 -19.72
CA PRO A 364 9.90 33.44 -19.16
C PRO A 364 11.05 32.77 -19.91
N GLN A 365 11.59 33.35 -20.97
CA GLN A 365 12.66 32.77 -21.79
C GLN A 365 13.82 33.76 -22.00
N THR A 366 13.74 34.96 -21.44
CA THR A 366 14.70 36.04 -21.66
C THR A 366 14.98 36.74 -20.34
N PRO A 367 16.18 36.57 -19.75
CA PRO A 367 16.44 37.01 -18.39
C PRO A 367 16.20 38.51 -18.22
N GLY A 368 15.46 38.88 -17.19
CA GLY A 368 15.18 40.27 -16.87
C GLY A 368 15.44 40.61 -15.42
N THR A 369 14.73 41.62 -14.94
CA THR A 369 14.83 42.07 -13.55
C THR A 369 13.47 42.05 -12.88
N ALA A 370 13.48 41.90 -11.55
CA ALA A 370 12.26 41.96 -10.76
C ALA A 370 11.54 43.32 -10.81
N GLU A 371 12.24 44.42 -11.13
CA GLU A 371 11.62 45.73 -11.35
C GLU A 371 10.71 45.72 -12.59
N HIS A 372 11.04 44.90 -13.57
CA HIS A 372 10.37 44.75 -14.85
C HIS A 372 9.64 43.40 -15.00
N ASN A 373 9.26 42.77 -13.89
CA ASN A 373 8.57 41.47 -13.86
C ASN A 373 9.28 40.38 -14.70
N GLY A 374 10.61 40.35 -14.70
CA GLY A 374 11.41 39.35 -15.42
C GLY A 374 11.68 39.67 -16.89
N CYS A 375 11.27 40.85 -17.35
CA CYS A 375 11.65 41.33 -18.68
C CYS A 375 12.92 42.20 -18.66
N PRO A 376 13.75 42.13 -19.71
CA PRO A 376 14.89 43.04 -19.89
C PRO A 376 14.42 44.47 -20.22
N ASP A 377 15.29 45.43 -19.94
CA ASP A 377 15.21 46.84 -20.35
C ASP A 377 16.57 47.14 -21.01
N SER A 378 16.61 47.09 -22.34
CA SER A 378 17.85 47.06 -23.13
C SER A 378 18.51 48.43 -23.26
N ASP A 379 17.75 49.51 -23.14
CA ASP A 379 18.23 50.89 -23.28
C ASP A 379 18.18 51.71 -21.97
N ASP A 380 17.79 51.08 -20.87
CA ASP A 380 17.74 51.62 -19.51
C ASP A 380 16.84 52.86 -19.39
N ASP A 381 15.76 52.94 -20.19
CA ASP A 381 14.81 54.06 -20.16
C ASP A 381 13.71 53.92 -19.10
N GLY A 382 13.64 52.74 -18.45
CA GLY A 382 12.68 52.39 -17.41
C GLY A 382 11.38 51.78 -17.94
N ILE A 383 11.38 51.31 -19.19
CA ILE A 383 10.29 50.55 -19.82
C ILE A 383 10.90 49.24 -20.33
N ALA A 384 10.29 48.13 -19.93
CA ALA A 384 10.77 46.82 -20.36
C ALA A 384 10.61 46.63 -21.87
N ASP A 385 11.51 45.90 -22.51
CA ASP A 385 11.56 45.67 -23.96
C ASP A 385 10.25 45.14 -24.55
N ASN A 386 9.46 44.39 -23.76
CA ASN A 386 8.16 43.85 -24.16
C ASN A 386 7.02 44.90 -24.13
N GLU A 387 7.22 46.01 -23.43
CA GLU A 387 6.33 47.17 -23.34
C GLU A 387 6.87 48.39 -24.12
N ASP A 388 8.09 48.29 -24.65
CA ASP A 388 8.80 49.33 -25.39
C ASP A 388 8.61 49.21 -26.92
N ASN A 389 8.21 50.31 -27.56
CA ASN A 389 8.09 50.39 -29.02
C ASN A 389 9.43 50.66 -29.73
N CYS A 390 10.45 51.08 -28.99
CA CYS A 390 11.81 51.42 -29.40
C CYS A 390 12.87 50.82 -28.44
N PRO A 391 12.92 49.48 -28.21
CA PRO A 391 13.70 48.86 -27.11
C PRO A 391 15.22 49.10 -27.09
N ASP A 392 15.78 49.64 -28.17
CA ASP A 392 17.22 49.88 -28.31
C ASP A 392 17.57 51.39 -28.26
N THR A 393 16.60 52.28 -28.00
CA THR A 393 16.79 53.74 -28.10
C THR A 393 15.99 54.47 -27.02
N PRO A 394 16.67 55.04 -26.01
CA PRO A 394 15.99 55.57 -24.84
C PRO A 394 14.94 56.61 -25.19
N GLY A 395 13.73 56.44 -24.67
CA GLY A 395 12.63 57.34 -24.92
C GLY A 395 11.94 57.79 -23.63
N VAL A 396 10.63 58.01 -23.76
CA VAL A 396 9.81 58.47 -22.64
C VAL A 396 8.51 57.67 -22.57
N ARG A 397 8.04 57.46 -21.34
CA ARG A 397 6.79 56.74 -21.07
C ARG A 397 5.55 57.29 -21.76
N LYS A 398 5.55 58.58 -22.13
CA LYS A 398 4.45 59.19 -22.91
C LYS A 398 4.28 58.53 -24.29
N PHE A 399 5.36 57.98 -24.84
CA PHE A 399 5.43 57.41 -26.18
C PHE A 399 5.83 55.92 -26.17
N ASN A 400 5.62 55.25 -25.03
CA ASN A 400 5.98 53.84 -24.84
C ASN A 400 7.43 53.55 -25.26
N GLY A 401 8.38 54.32 -24.70
CA GLY A 401 9.82 54.08 -24.87
C GLY A 401 10.44 54.67 -26.13
N CYS A 402 9.66 55.36 -26.96
CA CYS A 402 10.23 56.10 -28.09
C CYS A 402 10.56 57.57 -27.74
N PRO A 403 11.66 58.12 -28.29
CA PRO A 403 11.99 59.54 -28.15
C PRO A 403 11.06 60.44 -29.00
N ASP A 404 11.04 61.73 -28.65
CA ASP A 404 10.40 62.84 -29.39
C ASP A 404 11.43 63.97 -29.44
N THR A 405 12.31 63.90 -30.44
CA THR A 405 13.55 64.67 -30.51
C THR A 405 13.28 66.17 -30.69
N ASP A 406 12.22 66.56 -31.38
CA ASP A 406 11.85 67.96 -31.61
C ASP A 406 10.70 68.50 -30.73
N ASN A 407 10.13 67.63 -29.88
CA ASN A 407 9.07 67.93 -28.91
C ASN A 407 7.77 68.45 -29.54
N ASP A 408 7.44 68.01 -30.76
CA ASP A 408 6.20 68.39 -31.43
C ASP A 408 4.97 67.57 -30.98
N GLY A 409 5.21 66.53 -30.18
CA GLY A 409 4.19 65.66 -29.63
C GLY A 409 3.96 64.37 -30.41
N ILE A 410 4.82 64.06 -31.39
CA ILE A 410 4.83 62.83 -32.19
C ILE A 410 6.17 62.14 -31.95
N ALA A 411 6.14 60.84 -31.64
CA ALA A 411 7.36 60.08 -31.42
C ALA A 411 8.18 59.95 -32.71
N ASP A 412 9.51 59.91 -32.62
CA ASP A 412 10.44 59.86 -33.75
C ASP A 412 10.13 58.71 -34.73
N ASN A 413 9.63 57.56 -34.22
CA ASN A 413 9.25 56.41 -35.04
C ASN A 413 7.95 56.62 -35.86
N HIS A 414 7.17 57.65 -35.52
CA HIS A 414 5.93 58.04 -36.19
C HIS A 414 6.02 59.44 -36.84
N ASP A 415 7.13 60.15 -36.64
CA ASP A 415 7.40 61.45 -37.22
C ASP A 415 8.18 61.31 -38.55
N LYS A 416 7.68 61.90 -39.62
CA LYS A 416 8.41 61.95 -40.90
C LYS A 416 9.58 62.92 -40.87
N CYS A 417 9.60 63.81 -39.90
CA CYS A 417 10.57 64.86 -39.69
C CYS A 417 11.07 64.92 -38.23
N PRO A 418 11.66 63.85 -37.65
CA PRO A 418 11.95 63.73 -36.19
C PRO A 418 12.78 64.85 -35.54
N THR A 419 13.36 65.75 -36.33
CA THR A 419 14.21 66.84 -35.85
C THR A 419 13.64 68.23 -36.15
N LEU A 420 12.43 68.32 -36.70
CA LEU A 420 11.81 69.54 -37.21
C LEU A 420 10.31 69.57 -36.88
N ALA A 421 9.98 70.20 -35.75
CA ALA A 421 8.64 70.20 -35.22
C ALA A 421 7.54 70.61 -36.23
N GLY A 422 6.49 69.79 -36.30
CA GLY A 422 5.34 70.01 -37.16
C GLY A 422 4.01 69.63 -36.50
N PRO A 423 2.88 69.93 -37.16
CA PRO A 423 1.59 69.46 -36.68
C PRO A 423 1.37 67.99 -37.06
N SER A 424 0.66 67.26 -36.21
CA SER A 424 0.18 65.90 -36.52
C SER A 424 -0.68 65.81 -37.78
N SER A 425 -1.32 66.91 -38.21
CA SER A 425 -2.03 66.97 -39.51
C SER A 425 -1.11 66.81 -40.72
N ASN A 426 0.21 66.92 -40.54
CA ASN A 426 1.23 66.79 -41.57
C ASN A 426 2.35 65.82 -41.14
N ASP A 427 2.00 64.80 -40.35
CA ASP A 427 2.89 63.71 -39.94
C ASP A 427 4.20 64.21 -39.29
N GLY A 428 4.11 65.24 -38.44
CA GLY A 428 5.25 65.84 -37.71
C GLY A 428 6.18 66.72 -38.54
N CYS A 429 5.92 66.83 -39.84
CA CYS A 429 6.64 67.78 -40.68
C CYS A 429 6.03 69.18 -40.62
N PRO A 430 6.82 70.26 -40.68
CA PRO A 430 6.31 71.63 -40.72
C PRO A 430 5.32 71.83 -41.88
N THR A 431 4.47 72.86 -41.80
CA THR A 431 3.55 73.17 -42.92
C THR A 431 4.07 74.37 -43.70
N ILE A 432 4.01 74.28 -45.03
CA ILE A 432 4.26 75.42 -45.91
C ILE A 432 2.99 76.28 -45.92
N ARG A 433 3.14 77.59 -45.74
CA ARG A 433 2.01 78.52 -45.79
C ARG A 433 1.28 78.42 -47.13
N ALA A 434 -0.05 78.50 -47.10
CA ALA A 434 -0.88 78.40 -48.31
C ALA A 434 -0.52 79.43 -49.38
N GLU A 435 -0.10 80.63 -48.97
CA GLU A 435 0.38 81.70 -49.85
C GLU A 435 1.68 81.31 -50.58
N ASP A 436 2.63 80.67 -49.89
CA ASP A 436 3.89 80.23 -50.48
C ASP A 436 3.69 79.03 -51.41
N LYS A 437 2.81 78.10 -51.03
CA LYS A 437 2.40 76.99 -51.91
C LYS A 437 1.75 77.51 -53.20
N ALA A 438 0.88 78.52 -53.09
CA ALA A 438 0.27 79.14 -54.26
C ALA A 438 1.30 79.80 -55.19
N VAL A 439 2.38 80.39 -54.64
CA VAL A 439 3.49 80.93 -55.45
C VAL A 439 4.24 79.81 -56.19
N LEU A 440 4.52 78.68 -55.53
CA LEU A 440 5.14 77.51 -56.16
C LEU A 440 4.27 76.94 -57.30
N ASP A 441 2.96 76.83 -57.09
CA ASP A 441 2.00 76.36 -58.11
C ASP A 441 1.85 77.35 -59.27
N LEU A 442 1.82 78.65 -58.99
CA LEU A 442 1.78 79.70 -60.01
C LEU A 442 3.07 79.74 -60.83
N ALA A 443 4.20 79.32 -60.25
CA ALA A 443 5.46 79.27 -60.97
C ALA A 443 5.40 78.29 -62.16
N MET A 444 4.63 77.21 -62.05
CA MET A 444 4.40 76.25 -63.15
C MET A 444 3.90 76.90 -64.44
N GLN A 445 3.17 78.01 -64.33
CA GLN A 445 2.54 78.68 -65.47
C GLN A 445 3.35 79.87 -65.99
N ASN A 446 4.30 80.38 -65.19
CA ASN A 446 4.95 81.66 -65.42
C ASN A 446 6.48 81.56 -65.62
N VAL A 447 7.08 80.40 -65.32
CA VAL A 447 8.46 80.10 -65.69
C VAL A 447 8.51 79.64 -67.15
N ASN A 448 9.10 80.48 -67.99
CA ASN A 448 9.11 80.39 -69.44
C ASN A 448 10.54 80.56 -69.96
N PHE A 449 10.78 79.91 -71.10
CA PHE A 449 12.06 79.91 -71.78
C PHE A 449 11.90 80.42 -73.21
N GLU A 450 12.99 80.87 -73.81
CA GLU A 450 13.00 81.12 -75.24
C GLU A 450 12.74 79.84 -76.04
N THR A 451 12.14 79.99 -77.21
CA THR A 451 11.76 78.87 -78.08
C THR A 451 12.98 77.99 -78.38
N GLY A 452 12.84 76.68 -78.14
CA GLY A 452 13.91 75.69 -78.37
C GLY A 452 15.13 75.84 -77.44
N SER A 453 15.04 76.63 -76.37
CA SER A 453 16.15 76.93 -75.47
C SER A 453 15.84 76.64 -74.00
N ALA A 454 16.90 76.56 -73.19
CA ALA A 454 16.88 76.61 -71.73
C ALA A 454 17.14 78.02 -71.17
N ARG A 455 17.21 79.05 -72.03
CA ARG A 455 17.40 80.44 -71.61
C ARG A 455 16.12 81.02 -71.01
N LEU A 456 16.17 81.38 -69.72
CA LEU A 456 15.06 81.98 -68.96
C LEU A 456 14.69 83.38 -69.47
N LEU A 457 13.40 83.63 -69.65
CA LEU A 457 12.88 84.97 -69.96
C LEU A 457 12.98 85.92 -68.74
N PRO A 458 13.09 87.25 -68.95
CA PRO A 458 13.12 88.22 -67.84
C PRO A 458 11.92 88.15 -66.89
N SER A 459 10.72 87.81 -67.38
CA SER A 459 9.53 87.63 -66.56
C SER A 459 9.65 86.45 -65.59
N SER A 460 10.30 85.37 -66.02
CA SER A 460 10.48 84.15 -65.22
C SER A 460 11.48 84.32 -64.09
N ARG A 461 12.46 85.22 -64.26
CA ARG A 461 13.40 85.59 -63.20
C ARG A 461 12.71 86.17 -61.97
N ARG A 462 11.67 86.99 -62.15
CA ARG A 462 10.88 87.55 -61.03
C ARG A 462 10.15 86.47 -60.23
N VAL A 463 9.63 85.46 -60.91
CA VAL A 463 8.96 84.32 -60.27
C VAL A 463 9.98 83.47 -59.51
N LEU A 464 11.15 83.22 -60.12
CA LEU A 464 12.24 82.50 -59.46
C LEU A 464 12.81 83.28 -58.26
N ASP A 465 12.77 84.61 -58.26
CA ASP A 465 13.13 85.42 -57.08
C ASP A 465 12.20 85.11 -55.90
N GLN A 466 10.88 85.03 -56.14
CA GLN A 466 9.90 84.65 -55.10
C GLN A 466 10.10 83.21 -54.61
N ILE A 467 10.41 82.28 -55.52
CA ILE A 467 10.75 80.90 -55.14
C ILE A 467 12.00 80.87 -54.26
N ALA A 468 13.03 81.66 -54.58
CA ALA A 468 14.25 81.72 -53.78
C ALA A 468 13.96 82.20 -52.34
N GLU A 469 13.14 83.25 -52.18
CA GLU A 469 12.70 83.73 -50.87
C GLU A 469 11.94 82.68 -50.07
N ILE A 470 11.08 81.89 -50.74
CA ILE A 470 10.34 80.78 -50.12
C ILE A 470 11.32 79.71 -49.65
N VAL A 471 12.22 79.23 -50.51
CA VAL A 471 13.14 78.13 -50.16
C VAL A 471 14.06 78.51 -48.99
N ILE A 472 14.53 79.76 -48.95
CA ILE A 472 15.35 80.28 -47.85
C ILE A 472 14.55 80.31 -46.53
N ARG A 473 13.24 80.54 -46.59
CA ARG A 473 12.34 80.55 -45.42
C ARG A 473 12.13 79.15 -44.83
N TYR A 474 12.30 78.09 -45.62
CA TYR A 474 12.07 76.70 -45.22
C TYR A 474 13.38 75.88 -45.27
N PRO A 475 14.36 76.15 -44.38
CA PRO A 475 15.70 75.53 -44.43
C PRO A 475 15.71 74.01 -44.21
N GLY A 476 14.62 73.44 -43.68
CA GLY A 476 14.39 72.01 -43.49
C GLY A 476 13.80 71.28 -44.70
N TYR A 477 13.69 71.92 -45.86
CA TYR A 477 13.09 71.35 -47.07
C TYR A 477 14.10 71.24 -48.21
N ILE A 478 13.81 70.33 -49.13
CA ILE A 478 14.46 70.15 -50.43
C ILE A 478 13.51 70.68 -51.50
N LEU A 479 14.03 71.51 -52.39
CA LEU A 479 13.34 72.00 -53.58
C LEU A 479 13.55 71.03 -54.75
N TYR A 480 12.48 70.38 -55.17
CA TYR A 480 12.42 69.61 -56.41
C TYR A 480 12.02 70.51 -57.56
N ILE A 481 12.79 70.43 -58.65
CA ILE A 481 12.61 71.21 -59.87
C ILE A 481 12.47 70.21 -61.03
N ASP A 482 11.24 69.97 -61.46
CA ASP A 482 10.91 68.99 -62.50
C ASP A 482 10.58 69.69 -63.82
N GLY A 483 11.26 69.32 -64.91
CA GLY A 483 11.11 69.94 -66.23
C GLY A 483 10.41 69.02 -67.22
N TYR A 484 9.50 69.59 -68.02
CA TYR A 484 8.71 68.86 -69.01
C TYR A 484 8.67 69.59 -70.36
N THR A 485 8.52 68.85 -71.45
CA THR A 485 8.31 69.35 -72.81
C THR A 485 6.94 68.97 -73.35
N ASP A 486 6.63 69.43 -74.56
CA ASP A 486 5.55 68.82 -75.35
C ASP A 486 6.11 67.64 -76.16
N ASN A 487 5.24 66.98 -76.92
CA ASN A 487 5.60 65.84 -77.77
C ASN A 487 6.13 66.24 -79.16
N VAL A 488 6.57 67.49 -79.32
CA VAL A 488 7.05 67.98 -80.62
C VAL A 488 8.56 67.93 -80.63
N GLY A 489 9.10 67.04 -81.45
CA GLY A 489 10.54 66.89 -81.62
C GLY A 489 10.95 65.42 -81.48
N ASN A 490 12.22 65.23 -81.16
CA ASN A 490 12.78 63.92 -80.85
C ASN A 490 12.86 63.74 -79.33
N ASP A 491 12.45 62.59 -78.84
CA ASP A 491 12.35 62.26 -77.41
C ASP A 491 13.67 62.51 -76.66
N PHE A 492 14.81 62.14 -77.23
CA PHE A 492 16.12 62.38 -76.62
C PHE A 492 16.44 63.88 -76.51
N ALA A 493 16.12 64.65 -77.54
CA ALA A 493 16.27 66.10 -77.51
C ALA A 493 15.32 66.76 -76.49
N ASN A 494 14.09 66.25 -76.38
CA ASN A 494 13.10 66.69 -75.40
C ASN A 494 13.56 66.39 -73.96
N GLN A 495 14.12 65.21 -73.73
CA GLN A 495 14.73 64.81 -72.47
C GLN A 495 15.86 65.77 -72.08
N GLN A 496 16.87 65.95 -72.94
CA GLN A 496 17.98 66.85 -72.67
C GLN A 496 17.52 68.30 -72.43
N LEU A 497 16.59 68.80 -73.25
CA LEU A 497 16.07 70.16 -73.12
C LEU A 497 15.33 70.37 -71.79
N SER A 498 14.58 69.36 -71.33
CA SER A 498 13.90 69.42 -70.04
C SER A 498 14.88 69.49 -68.86
N GLU A 499 15.98 68.73 -68.91
CA GLU A 499 17.05 68.77 -67.91
C GLU A 499 17.82 70.09 -67.91
N ASP A 500 18.15 70.61 -69.10
CA ASP A 500 18.87 71.87 -69.21
C ASP A 500 18.05 73.05 -68.66
N ARG A 501 16.72 72.98 -68.81
CA ARG A 501 15.79 73.96 -68.24
C ARG A 501 15.77 73.92 -66.72
N THR A 502 15.70 72.74 -66.11
CA THR A 502 15.73 72.63 -64.64
C THR A 502 17.08 73.05 -64.07
N LYS A 503 18.19 72.67 -64.72
CA LYS A 503 19.55 73.16 -64.39
C LYS A 503 19.66 74.67 -64.49
N SER A 504 19.03 75.29 -65.48
CA SER A 504 19.01 76.76 -65.65
C SER A 504 18.23 77.46 -64.52
N CYS A 505 17.09 76.90 -64.10
CA CYS A 505 16.35 77.36 -62.92
C CYS A 505 17.20 77.22 -61.65
N ALA A 506 17.79 76.05 -61.40
CA ALA A 506 18.63 75.80 -60.23
C ALA A 506 19.87 76.71 -60.19
N ALA A 507 20.51 76.96 -61.33
CA ALA A 507 21.63 77.89 -61.43
C ALA A 507 21.21 79.33 -61.09
N TYR A 508 20.02 79.76 -61.52
CA TYR A 508 19.48 81.07 -61.18
C TYR A 508 19.16 81.18 -59.68
N LEU A 509 18.48 80.19 -59.10
CA LEU A 509 18.15 80.13 -57.67
C LEU A 509 19.41 80.10 -56.79
N ALA A 510 20.44 79.36 -57.21
CA ALA A 510 21.75 79.36 -56.55
C ALA A 510 22.39 80.76 -56.54
N GLY A 511 22.29 81.50 -57.65
CA GLY A 511 22.72 82.90 -57.72
C GLY A 511 21.95 83.86 -56.81
N LYS A 512 20.78 83.44 -56.30
CA LYS A 512 19.95 84.17 -55.33
C LYS A 512 20.15 83.72 -53.88
N GLY A 513 21.09 82.80 -53.64
CA GLY A 513 21.46 82.37 -52.29
C GLY A 513 20.85 81.04 -51.84
N VAL A 514 20.09 80.34 -52.70
CA VAL A 514 19.59 78.99 -52.39
C VAL A 514 20.74 77.98 -52.50
N PRO A 515 21.08 77.22 -51.43
CA PRO A 515 22.15 76.24 -51.51
C PRO A 515 21.84 75.14 -52.53
N ARG A 516 22.83 74.77 -53.37
CA ARG A 516 22.64 73.66 -54.32
C ARG A 516 22.36 72.32 -53.65
N SER A 517 22.81 72.14 -52.40
CA SER A 517 22.56 70.93 -51.61
C SER A 517 21.10 70.71 -51.24
N VAL A 518 20.24 71.74 -51.36
CA VAL A 518 18.79 71.64 -51.09
C VAL A 518 17.96 71.70 -52.37
N MET A 519 18.58 71.48 -53.54
CA MET A 519 17.89 71.48 -54.82
C MET A 519 18.11 70.17 -55.57
N VAL A 520 17.02 69.57 -56.06
CA VAL A 520 17.03 68.38 -56.91
C VAL A 520 16.41 68.74 -58.25
N THR A 521 17.13 68.48 -59.34
CA THR A 521 16.67 68.81 -60.71
C THR A 521 16.45 67.54 -61.53
N THR A 522 15.27 67.39 -62.11
CA THR A 522 14.92 66.22 -62.93
C THR A 522 14.28 66.68 -64.24
N GLY A 523 14.76 66.18 -65.38
CA GLY A 523 14.08 66.35 -66.66
C GLY A 523 13.24 65.11 -66.97
N HIS A 524 12.01 65.31 -67.43
CA HIS A 524 11.07 64.23 -67.75
C HIS A 524 10.79 64.11 -69.25
N GLY A 525 11.39 64.97 -70.08
CA GLY A 525 11.12 65.04 -71.50
C GLY A 525 9.63 65.27 -71.77
N GLU A 526 9.06 64.50 -72.69
CA GLU A 526 7.64 64.60 -73.08
C GLU A 526 6.70 63.72 -72.25
N ASN A 527 7.22 63.05 -71.21
CA ASN A 527 6.43 62.22 -70.30
C ASN A 527 5.49 63.07 -69.41
N ASP A 528 4.48 62.43 -68.83
CA ASP A 528 3.49 63.03 -67.93
C ASP A 528 2.84 64.35 -68.46
N PRO A 529 2.17 64.29 -69.63
CA PRO A 529 1.47 65.44 -70.17
C PRO A 529 0.25 65.79 -69.31
N ILE A 530 0.09 67.07 -68.99
CA ILE A 530 -1.05 67.60 -68.21
C ILE A 530 -2.17 68.18 -69.08
N ALA A 531 -1.97 68.20 -70.40
CA ALA A 531 -2.94 68.65 -71.39
C ALA A 531 -2.74 67.94 -72.74
N ASP A 532 -3.75 68.02 -73.60
CA ASP A 532 -3.72 67.37 -74.91
C ASP A 532 -2.65 67.98 -75.84
N ASN A 533 -1.64 67.17 -76.15
CA ASN A 533 -0.54 67.49 -77.06
C ASN A 533 -0.99 67.73 -78.52
N LYS A 534 -2.20 67.34 -78.90
CA LYS A 534 -2.75 67.63 -80.24
C LYS A 534 -3.03 69.13 -80.43
N THR A 535 -3.31 69.87 -79.36
CA THR A 535 -3.63 71.30 -79.44
C THR A 535 -2.41 72.17 -79.11
N ALA A 536 -2.26 73.31 -79.80
CA ALA A 536 -1.18 74.26 -79.50
C ALA A 536 -1.26 74.80 -78.06
N ALA A 537 -2.48 74.97 -77.54
CA ALA A 537 -2.73 75.38 -76.16
C ALA A 537 -2.31 74.29 -75.15
N GLY A 538 -2.59 73.01 -75.43
CA GLY A 538 -2.19 71.90 -74.56
C GLY A 538 -0.67 71.69 -74.56
N ARG A 539 -0.02 71.75 -75.73
CA ARG A 539 1.45 71.75 -75.82
C ARG A 539 2.10 72.85 -74.98
N ARG A 540 1.51 74.06 -74.98
CA ARG A 540 2.01 75.16 -74.13
C ARG A 540 1.92 74.83 -72.64
N LYS A 541 0.88 74.13 -72.20
CA LYS A 541 0.75 73.71 -70.79
C LYS A 541 1.72 72.58 -70.44
N ASN A 542 2.03 71.70 -71.39
CA ASN A 542 2.97 70.59 -71.16
C ASN A 542 4.41 71.08 -71.03
N ARG A 543 4.79 72.12 -71.79
CA ARG A 543 6.07 72.83 -71.62
C ARG A 543 6.09 73.64 -70.32
N ARG A 544 6.49 73.00 -69.22
CA ARG A 544 6.46 73.59 -67.88
C ARG A 544 7.69 73.18 -67.07
N VAL A 545 7.96 73.94 -66.02
CA VAL A 545 8.84 73.51 -64.92
C VAL A 545 8.02 73.61 -63.65
N THR A 546 8.02 72.56 -62.83
CA THR A 546 7.33 72.53 -61.56
C THR A 546 8.31 72.68 -60.41
N PHE A 547 7.82 73.19 -59.29
CA PHE A 547 8.59 73.45 -58.09
C PHE A 547 7.82 72.86 -56.92
N ARG A 548 8.45 71.93 -56.20
CA ARG A 548 7.84 71.28 -55.03
C ARG A 548 8.84 71.34 -53.88
N LEU A 549 8.36 71.64 -52.68
CA LEU A 549 9.15 71.56 -51.46
C LEU A 549 8.70 70.32 -50.71
N GLU A 550 9.65 69.48 -50.36
CA GLU A 550 9.43 68.31 -49.50
C GLU A 550 10.41 68.41 -48.32
N PRO A 551 10.04 67.96 -47.12
CA PRO A 551 10.96 67.93 -45.99
C PRO A 551 12.23 67.11 -46.29
N LYS A 552 13.34 67.47 -45.64
CA LYS A 552 14.66 66.84 -45.82
C LYS A 552 14.75 65.41 -45.33
#